data_AF-A0A957N9E1-F1
#
_entry.id   AF-A0A957N9E1-F1
#
_cell.length_a   1.000
_cell.length_b   1.000
_cell.length_c   1.000
_cell.angle_alpha   90.00
_cell.angle_beta   90.00
_cell.angle_gamma   90.00
#
_symmetry.space_group_name_H-M   'P 1'
#
loop_
_entity.id
_entity.type
_entity.pdbx_description
1 polymer ?
#
loop_
_entity_poly.entity_id
_entity_poly.type
_entity_poly.pdbx_seq_one_letter_code
_entity_poly.pdbx_strand_id
1 'polypeptide(L)'
;DAVFMPTIVSDLGYGPGGSQGAVLIYHGAADGTFDLVFEPDIYGQPALLAVEDLNEDGRLDVAWSVESCSTFCVLEVQMVAWNGTEYVSGIEPGATIAEGEVEFVDLGTSAPGQGKAILLSGGVSGVPEGGLNVPHTENWQSVDGAPYARLEWIYARDVEGNDCVGLRLVEADVAMQAADVLGWDDAIGMYTNALDSELKACSLFGIPGDEELILLQGLASFRLIQAQALSGDDAGAQATLLALQSGQPESDYTEAAATWLASYNATGDADAACGTVDAIFTGNDELWRITDQFGYNHPALAAEQICFRP
;
A
#
# COMPACT_ATOMS: atom_id res chain seq x y z
N ASP A 1 -18.66 3.26 -28.01
CA ASP A 1 -18.93 3.84 -26.67
C ASP A 1 -18.35 5.23 -26.57
N ALA A 2 -18.78 6.00 -25.57
CA ALA A 2 -18.31 7.35 -25.32
C ALA A 2 -18.07 7.54 -23.82
N VAL A 3 -16.92 8.11 -23.47
CA VAL A 3 -16.57 8.49 -22.09
C VAL A 3 -16.62 10.02 -22.02
N PHE A 4 -17.42 10.54 -21.09
CA PHE A 4 -17.53 11.97 -20.84
C PHE A 4 -17.04 12.28 -19.43
N MET A 5 -16.18 13.29 -19.29
CA MET A 5 -15.72 13.79 -17.99
C MET A 5 -16.06 15.27 -17.81
N PRO A 6 -17.33 15.61 -17.54
CA PRO A 6 -17.73 17.00 -17.35
C PRO A 6 -17.23 17.55 -16.02
N THR A 7 -16.93 18.84 -15.99
CA THR A 7 -16.86 19.62 -14.75
C THR A 7 -18.25 20.12 -14.39
N ILE A 8 -18.73 19.70 -13.22
CA ILE A 8 -19.96 20.18 -12.57
C ILE A 8 -19.58 21.37 -11.69
N VAL A 9 -20.07 22.56 -12.05
CA VAL A 9 -19.95 23.76 -11.21
C VAL A 9 -21.20 23.85 -10.34
N SER A 10 -21.06 23.67 -9.03
CA SER A 10 -22.16 23.83 -8.07
C SER A 10 -21.76 24.71 -6.90
N ASP A 11 -22.73 25.29 -6.20
CA ASP A 11 -22.51 26.03 -4.95
C ASP A 11 -22.30 25.10 -3.74
N LEU A 12 -22.38 23.78 -3.94
CA LEU A 12 -22.24 22.72 -2.94
C LEU A 12 -21.00 21.81 -3.16
N GLY A 13 -20.19 22.08 -4.19
CA GLY A 13 -19.10 21.20 -4.59
C GLY A 13 -17.91 21.23 -3.61
N TYR A 14 -17.30 20.06 -3.40
CA TYR A 14 -16.16 19.88 -2.49
C TYR A 14 -14.78 20.27 -3.09
N GLY A 15 -14.68 20.56 -4.40
CA GLY A 15 -13.41 20.93 -5.04
C GLY A 15 -13.10 22.44 -5.03
N PRO A 16 -11.90 22.85 -5.48
CA PRO A 16 -11.47 24.25 -5.48
C PRO A 16 -12.45 25.15 -6.25
N GLY A 17 -13.13 26.06 -5.54
CA GLY A 17 -14.11 26.98 -6.15
C GLY A 17 -15.53 26.42 -6.34
N GLY A 18 -15.88 25.30 -5.70
CA GLY A 18 -17.23 24.69 -5.80
C GLY A 18 -17.41 23.75 -7.00
N SER A 19 -16.34 23.47 -7.75
CA SER A 19 -16.39 22.50 -8.85
C SER A 19 -16.16 21.07 -8.35
N GLN A 20 -17.00 20.14 -8.81
CA GLN A 20 -16.76 18.69 -8.78
C GLN A 20 -16.75 18.21 -10.22
N GLY A 21 -16.02 17.15 -10.56
CA GLY A 21 -16.24 16.49 -11.84
C GLY A 21 -17.06 15.23 -11.71
N ALA A 22 -17.50 14.73 -12.85
CA ALA A 22 -18.11 13.41 -12.97
C ALA A 22 -17.40 12.60 -14.05
N VAL A 23 -17.52 11.28 -13.97
CA VAL A 23 -17.18 10.35 -15.05
C VAL A 23 -18.48 9.71 -15.47
N LEU A 24 -18.83 9.85 -16.74
CA LEU A 24 -20.05 9.28 -17.30
C LEU A 24 -19.64 8.40 -18.48
N ILE A 25 -19.94 7.10 -18.38
CA ILE A 25 -19.66 6.16 -19.46
C ILE A 25 -20.96 5.76 -20.13
N TYR A 26 -20.99 5.92 -21.46
CA TYR A 26 -22.13 5.59 -22.29
C TYR A 26 -21.80 4.50 -23.28
N HIS A 27 -22.67 3.51 -23.40
CA HIS A 27 -22.59 2.50 -24.44
C HIS A 27 -23.40 2.92 -25.66
N GLY A 28 -22.83 2.71 -26.84
CA GLY A 28 -23.49 3.03 -28.11
C GLY A 28 -24.38 1.87 -28.57
N ALA A 29 -25.65 2.15 -28.84
CA ALA A 29 -26.58 1.20 -29.43
C ALA A 29 -26.50 1.20 -30.97
N ALA A 30 -26.95 0.12 -31.61
CA ALA A 30 -26.90 -0.04 -33.07
C ALA A 30 -27.78 0.98 -33.83
N ASP A 31 -28.76 1.59 -33.17
CA ASP A 31 -29.61 2.65 -33.71
C ASP A 31 -29.03 4.06 -33.53
N GLY A 32 -27.83 4.17 -32.94
CA GLY A 32 -27.10 5.41 -32.72
C GLY A 32 -27.46 6.15 -31.43
N THR A 33 -28.28 5.57 -30.55
CA THR A 33 -28.48 6.11 -29.20
C THR A 33 -27.32 5.76 -28.28
N PHE A 34 -27.23 6.48 -27.16
CA PHE A 34 -26.25 6.24 -26.10
C PHE A 34 -26.99 6.05 -24.79
N ASP A 35 -26.69 4.96 -24.10
CA ASP A 35 -27.25 4.66 -22.79
C ASP A 35 -26.18 4.88 -21.72
N LEU A 36 -26.50 5.65 -20.68
CA LEU A 36 -25.63 5.83 -19.52
C LEU A 36 -25.55 4.49 -18.78
N VAL A 37 -24.34 3.95 -18.66
CA VAL A 37 -24.10 2.63 -18.05
C VAL A 37 -23.25 2.69 -16.78
N PHE A 38 -22.53 3.80 -16.56
CA PHE A 38 -21.71 3.98 -15.37
C PHE A 38 -21.55 5.45 -15.01
N GLU A 39 -21.75 5.75 -13.73
CA GLU A 39 -21.62 7.07 -13.09
C GLU A 39 -21.18 6.83 -11.64
N PRO A 40 -19.85 6.75 -11.38
CA PRO A 40 -19.35 6.61 -10.02
C PRO A 40 -19.43 7.96 -9.29
N ASP A 41 -19.53 7.91 -7.96
CA ASP A 41 -19.36 9.09 -7.13
C ASP A 41 -17.90 9.56 -7.20
N ILE A 42 -17.68 10.85 -7.48
CA ILE A 42 -16.33 11.44 -7.58
C ILE A 42 -16.22 12.66 -6.67
N TYR A 43 -15.16 12.67 -5.87
CA TYR A 43 -14.85 13.74 -4.91
C TYR A 43 -13.57 14.47 -5.32
N GLY A 44 -13.67 15.27 -6.38
CA GLY A 44 -12.54 16.02 -6.92
C GLY A 44 -12.76 16.32 -8.40
N GLN A 45 -11.68 16.71 -9.10
CA GLN A 45 -11.71 16.85 -10.55
C GLN A 45 -11.08 15.61 -11.18
N PRO A 46 -11.85 14.79 -11.92
CA PRO A 46 -11.30 13.67 -12.66
C PRO A 46 -10.56 14.17 -13.90
N ALA A 47 -9.48 13.48 -14.25
CA ALA A 47 -8.74 13.64 -15.48
C ALA A 47 -8.53 12.29 -16.15
N LEU A 48 -8.90 12.18 -17.43
CA LEU A 48 -8.73 10.94 -18.19
C LEU A 48 -7.24 10.64 -18.36
N LEU A 49 -6.83 9.43 -17.97
CA LEU A 49 -5.46 8.97 -18.14
C LEU A 49 -5.32 8.08 -19.38
N ALA A 50 -6.18 7.07 -19.50
CA ALA A 50 -6.14 6.10 -20.60
C ALA A 50 -7.51 5.46 -20.87
N VAL A 51 -7.69 5.04 -22.13
CA VAL A 51 -8.81 4.19 -22.59
C VAL A 51 -8.25 3.17 -23.58
N GLU A 52 -7.69 2.09 -23.06
CA GLU A 52 -7.09 1.00 -23.82
C GLU A 52 -7.09 -0.29 -22.99
N ASP A 53 -6.70 -1.42 -23.58
CA ASP A 53 -6.49 -2.68 -22.86
C ASP A 53 -5.11 -2.62 -22.19
N LEU A 54 -5.06 -2.04 -20.99
CA LEU A 54 -3.82 -1.68 -20.28
C LEU A 54 -3.13 -2.91 -19.70
N ASN A 55 -3.92 -3.91 -19.28
CA ASN A 55 -3.43 -5.15 -18.72
C ASN A 55 -3.49 -6.34 -19.70
N GLU A 56 -3.69 -6.09 -21.00
CA GLU A 56 -3.74 -7.11 -22.06
C GLU A 56 -4.68 -8.31 -21.77
N ASP A 57 -5.76 -8.11 -21.01
CA ASP A 57 -6.74 -9.14 -20.69
C ASP A 57 -7.84 -9.30 -21.76
N GLY A 58 -7.79 -8.46 -22.80
CA GLY A 58 -8.75 -8.42 -23.90
C GLY A 58 -9.99 -7.56 -23.62
N ARG A 59 -10.02 -6.84 -22.49
CA ARG A 59 -11.06 -5.89 -22.12
C ARG A 59 -10.49 -4.48 -22.19
N LEU A 60 -11.38 -3.52 -22.43
CA LEU A 60 -11.01 -2.13 -22.46
C LEU A 60 -11.02 -1.59 -21.03
N ASP A 61 -9.89 -1.07 -20.57
CA ASP A 61 -9.77 -0.34 -19.32
C ASP A 61 -10.07 1.14 -19.53
N VAL A 62 -10.75 1.74 -18.56
CA VAL A 62 -10.95 3.19 -18.47
C VAL A 62 -10.30 3.65 -17.19
N ALA A 63 -9.18 4.36 -17.31
CA ALA A 63 -8.40 4.87 -16.19
C ALA A 63 -8.49 6.39 -16.11
N TRP A 64 -8.70 6.91 -14.90
CA TRP A 64 -8.68 8.34 -14.61
C TRP A 64 -8.00 8.60 -13.28
N SER A 65 -7.44 9.80 -13.13
CA SER A 65 -7.04 10.30 -11.82
C SER A 65 -8.12 11.19 -11.24
N VAL A 66 -8.21 11.27 -9.92
CA VAL A 66 -8.97 12.28 -9.19
C VAL A 66 -7.98 13.03 -8.32
N GLU A 67 -7.89 14.34 -8.53
CA GLU A 67 -7.09 15.20 -7.67
C GLU A 67 -8.00 15.91 -6.66
N SER A 68 -7.63 15.82 -5.38
CA SER A 68 -8.28 16.51 -4.28
C SER A 68 -7.26 17.32 -3.51
N CYS A 69 -7.46 18.64 -3.48
CA CYS A 69 -6.53 19.59 -2.86
C CYS A 69 -7.17 20.24 -1.63
N SER A 70 -6.45 20.18 -0.51
CA SER A 70 -6.75 20.95 0.70
C SER A 70 -5.54 21.81 1.08
N THR A 71 -4.78 21.42 2.09
CA THR A 71 -3.48 22.02 2.43
C THR A 71 -2.39 21.60 1.45
N PHE A 72 -2.51 20.38 0.91
CA PHE A 72 -1.73 19.80 -0.17
C PHE A 72 -2.68 19.00 -1.06
N CYS A 73 -2.23 18.62 -2.25
CA CYS A 73 -2.98 17.80 -3.20
C CYS A 73 -2.66 16.32 -3.02
N VAL A 74 -3.71 15.48 -3.12
CA VAL A 74 -3.58 14.03 -3.23
C VAL A 74 -4.17 13.62 -4.57
N LEU A 75 -3.40 12.86 -5.33
CA LEU A 75 -3.82 12.23 -6.58
C LEU A 75 -4.22 10.78 -6.28
N GLU A 76 -5.41 10.39 -6.70
CA GLU A 76 -5.90 9.01 -6.67
C GLU A 76 -6.07 8.49 -8.09
N VAL A 77 -5.63 7.27 -8.37
CA VAL A 77 -5.91 6.59 -9.64
C VAL A 77 -7.07 5.63 -9.46
N GLN A 78 -8.03 5.73 -10.37
CA GLN A 78 -9.19 4.88 -10.47
C GLN A 78 -9.22 4.24 -11.84
N MET A 79 -9.62 2.97 -11.91
CA MET A 79 -9.68 2.20 -13.13
C MET A 79 -10.86 1.26 -13.12
N VAL A 80 -11.57 1.16 -14.23
CA VAL A 80 -12.64 0.16 -14.41
C VAL A 80 -12.55 -0.53 -15.75
N ALA A 81 -12.99 -1.79 -15.76
CA ALA A 81 -13.16 -2.59 -16.97
C ALA A 81 -14.59 -3.13 -17.06
N TRP A 82 -15.11 -3.27 -18.28
CA TRP A 82 -16.41 -3.88 -18.50
C TRP A 82 -16.31 -5.40 -18.48
N ASN A 83 -17.04 -6.06 -17.59
CA ASN A 83 -17.01 -7.53 -17.48
C ASN A 83 -18.02 -8.27 -18.37
N GLY A 84 -18.76 -7.54 -19.22
CA GLY A 84 -19.90 -8.06 -19.99
C GLY A 84 -21.27 -7.69 -19.43
N THR A 85 -21.34 -7.31 -18.15
CA THR A 85 -22.59 -7.00 -17.43
C THR A 85 -22.53 -5.67 -16.67
N GLU A 86 -21.39 -5.36 -16.06
CA GLU A 86 -21.16 -4.13 -15.32
C GLU A 86 -19.70 -3.70 -15.41
N TYR A 87 -19.44 -2.44 -15.03
CA TYR A 87 -18.08 -1.97 -14.80
C TYR A 87 -17.60 -2.44 -13.42
N VAL A 88 -16.44 -3.08 -13.39
CA VAL A 88 -15.77 -3.55 -12.17
C VAL A 88 -14.46 -2.80 -11.98
N SER A 89 -14.00 -2.65 -10.73
CA SER A 89 -12.70 -2.04 -10.47
C SER A 89 -11.59 -2.86 -11.13
N GLY A 90 -10.76 -2.19 -11.91
CA GLY A 90 -9.55 -2.72 -12.51
C GLY A 90 -8.31 -2.47 -11.65
N ILE A 91 -8.47 -1.82 -10.49
CA ILE A 91 -7.37 -1.48 -9.57
C ILE A 91 -7.80 -1.72 -8.12
N GLU A 92 -6.89 -2.24 -7.31
CA GLU A 92 -7.11 -2.40 -5.87
C GLU A 92 -7.10 -1.04 -5.15
N PRO A 93 -7.75 -0.92 -3.97
CA PRO A 93 -7.79 0.34 -3.23
C PRO A 93 -6.41 0.87 -2.84
N GLY A 94 -6.31 2.20 -2.70
CA GLY A 94 -5.14 2.86 -2.12
C GLY A 94 -4.06 3.28 -3.12
N ALA A 95 -4.39 3.34 -4.42
CA ALA A 95 -3.57 3.95 -5.47
C ALA A 95 -3.58 5.49 -5.35
N THR A 96 -3.05 5.99 -4.25
CA THR A 96 -3.05 7.40 -3.86
C THR A 96 -1.65 7.90 -3.59
N ILE A 97 -1.31 9.09 -4.09
CA ILE A 97 0.01 9.71 -3.91
C ILE A 97 -0.14 11.20 -3.58
N ALA A 98 0.54 11.65 -2.52
CA ALA A 98 0.56 13.06 -2.14
C ALA A 98 1.52 13.86 -3.02
N GLU A 99 1.07 15.01 -3.52
CA GLU A 99 1.84 15.90 -4.41
C GLU A 99 2.58 15.13 -5.51
N GLY A 100 1.86 14.19 -6.14
CA GLY A 100 2.45 13.21 -7.05
C GLY A 100 1.86 13.21 -8.43
N GLU A 101 2.46 12.38 -9.28
CA GLU A 101 2.08 12.17 -10.67
C GLU A 101 1.89 10.67 -10.97
N VAL A 102 1.25 10.40 -12.09
CA VAL A 102 0.97 9.05 -12.59
C VAL A 102 1.57 8.87 -14.00
N GLU A 103 2.27 7.76 -14.21
CA GLU A 103 2.79 7.35 -15.51
C GLU A 103 2.39 5.90 -15.82
N PHE A 104 2.03 5.61 -17.08
CA PHE A 104 1.86 4.24 -17.57
C PHE A 104 3.12 3.80 -18.31
N VAL A 105 3.74 2.72 -17.85
CA VAL A 105 5.03 2.24 -18.37
C VAL A 105 4.88 0.84 -18.93
N ASP A 106 5.36 0.61 -20.16
CA ASP A 106 5.35 -0.73 -20.77
C ASP A 106 6.15 -1.74 -19.93
N LEU A 107 5.53 -2.86 -19.58
CA LEU A 107 6.20 -3.92 -18.84
C LEU A 107 7.11 -4.74 -19.75
N GLY A 108 8.31 -5.03 -19.24
CA GLY A 108 9.21 -5.98 -19.87
C GLY A 108 8.76 -7.42 -19.64
N THR A 109 9.26 -8.35 -20.44
CA THR A 109 8.94 -9.79 -20.36
C THR A 109 9.33 -10.50 -19.05
N SER A 110 10.06 -9.82 -18.17
CA SER A 110 10.45 -10.33 -16.85
C SER A 110 9.61 -9.76 -15.72
N ALA A 111 8.66 -8.86 -16.02
CA ALA A 111 7.74 -8.35 -15.03
C ALA A 111 6.77 -9.46 -14.58
N PRO A 112 6.30 -9.42 -13.32
CA PRO A 112 5.28 -10.34 -12.85
C PRO A 112 3.93 -10.09 -13.54
N GLY A 113 3.61 -8.82 -13.83
CA GLY A 113 2.39 -8.45 -14.56
C GLY A 113 2.54 -8.42 -16.07
N GLN A 114 1.46 -7.99 -16.73
CA GLN A 114 1.37 -7.91 -18.18
C GLN A 114 0.84 -6.54 -18.66
N GLY A 115 1.08 -6.20 -19.93
CA GLY A 115 0.72 -4.89 -20.49
C GLY A 115 1.56 -3.74 -19.92
N LYS A 116 0.90 -2.77 -19.28
CA LYS A 116 1.55 -1.58 -18.68
C LYS A 116 1.48 -1.63 -17.15
N ALA A 117 2.53 -1.15 -16.48
CA ALA A 117 2.50 -0.78 -15.07
C ALA A 117 1.93 0.63 -14.89
N ILE A 118 1.41 0.90 -13.69
CA ILE A 118 1.12 2.26 -13.22
C ILE A 118 2.22 2.64 -12.23
N LEU A 119 2.97 3.69 -12.54
CA LEU A 119 3.92 4.28 -11.62
C LEU A 119 3.31 5.52 -10.98
N LEU A 120 3.21 5.52 -9.66
CA LEU A 120 2.89 6.72 -8.88
C LEU A 120 4.18 7.25 -8.29
N SER A 121 4.50 8.53 -8.50
CA SER A 121 5.71 9.15 -7.95
C SER A 121 5.36 10.44 -7.22
N GLY A 122 5.86 10.63 -6.00
CA GLY A 122 5.53 11.76 -5.15
C GLY A 122 5.83 11.46 -3.69
N GLY A 123 4.87 11.71 -2.80
CA GLY A 123 4.97 11.33 -1.39
C GLY A 123 5.57 12.40 -0.47
N VAL A 124 5.60 13.66 -0.93
CA VAL A 124 6.09 14.79 -0.11
C VAL A 124 5.13 15.97 -0.22
N SER A 125 4.18 16.03 0.72
CA SER A 125 3.21 17.15 0.83
C SER A 125 3.84 18.54 1.08
N GLY A 126 5.07 18.59 1.61
CA GLY A 126 5.72 19.84 2.04
C GLY A 126 5.11 20.49 3.29
N VAL A 127 4.10 19.90 3.93
CA VAL A 127 3.52 20.41 5.17
C VAL A 127 4.17 19.76 6.41
N PRO A 128 4.30 20.49 7.53
CA PRO A 128 4.91 19.92 8.75
C PRO A 128 4.23 18.66 9.28
N GLU A 129 2.92 18.52 9.06
CA GLU A 129 2.09 17.38 9.48
C GLU A 129 2.13 16.21 8.48
N GLY A 130 2.84 16.37 7.36
CA GLY A 130 2.98 15.35 6.31
C GLY A 130 3.87 14.18 6.73
N GLY A 131 4.50 14.27 7.90
CA GLY A 131 5.39 13.26 8.45
C GLY A 131 6.70 13.18 7.68
N LEU A 132 7.11 11.97 7.27
CA LEU A 132 8.42 11.75 6.67
C LEU A 132 8.52 12.45 5.31
N ASN A 133 9.55 13.27 5.12
CA ASN A 133 9.76 14.05 3.90
C ASN A 133 10.71 13.33 2.94
N VAL A 134 10.38 12.09 2.60
CA VAL A 134 11.16 11.28 1.66
C VAL A 134 10.23 10.87 0.51
N PRO A 135 10.50 11.28 -0.74
CA PRO A 135 9.68 10.91 -1.87
C PRO A 135 9.83 9.43 -2.18
N HIS A 136 8.81 8.86 -2.80
CA HIS A 136 8.76 7.48 -3.21
C HIS A 136 8.11 7.27 -4.56
N THR A 137 8.33 6.09 -5.10
CA THR A 137 7.63 5.57 -6.26
C THR A 137 6.92 4.28 -5.87
N GLU A 138 5.69 4.13 -6.35
CA GLU A 138 4.89 2.91 -6.24
C GLU A 138 4.73 2.29 -7.62
N ASN A 139 4.87 0.97 -7.71
CA ASN A 139 4.68 0.21 -8.94
C ASN A 139 3.46 -0.69 -8.79
N TRP A 140 2.44 -0.43 -9.61
CA TRP A 140 1.21 -1.20 -9.64
C TRP A 140 1.15 -1.99 -10.93
N GLN A 141 0.82 -3.28 -10.83
CA GLN A 141 0.73 -4.17 -11.99
C GLN A 141 -0.47 -5.10 -11.86
N SER A 142 -1.02 -5.49 -13.00
CA SER A 142 -2.01 -6.57 -13.11
C SER A 142 -1.30 -7.87 -13.46
N VAL A 143 -1.47 -8.89 -12.62
CA VAL A 143 -0.93 -10.24 -12.83
C VAL A 143 -2.06 -11.18 -13.20
N ASP A 144 -1.89 -11.94 -14.28
CA ASP A 144 -2.88 -12.91 -14.79
C ASP A 144 -4.29 -12.31 -15.03
N GLY A 145 -4.36 -11.00 -15.34
CA GLY A 145 -5.61 -10.26 -15.56
C GLY A 145 -6.40 -9.93 -14.28
N ALA A 146 -5.79 -10.07 -13.09
CA ALA A 146 -6.36 -9.55 -11.85
C ALA A 146 -6.36 -8.01 -11.84
N PRO A 147 -7.14 -7.36 -10.97
CA PRO A 147 -7.01 -5.92 -10.75
C PRO A 147 -5.55 -5.52 -10.44
N TYR A 148 -5.16 -4.33 -10.87
CA TYR A 148 -3.85 -3.76 -10.56
C TYR A 148 -3.64 -3.72 -9.05
N ALA A 149 -2.60 -4.39 -8.58
CA ALA A 149 -2.17 -4.37 -7.18
C ALA A 149 -0.80 -3.70 -7.05
N ARG A 150 -0.54 -3.10 -5.89
CA ARG A 150 0.76 -2.51 -5.56
C ARG A 150 1.75 -3.62 -5.31
N LEU A 151 2.75 -3.75 -6.17
CA LEU A 151 3.77 -4.79 -6.05
C LEU A 151 5.07 -4.26 -5.44
N GLU A 152 5.31 -2.96 -5.53
CA GLU A 152 6.55 -2.35 -5.05
C GLU A 152 6.31 -0.93 -4.56
N TRP A 153 7.05 -0.57 -3.52
CA TRP A 153 7.17 0.78 -2.98
C TRP A 153 8.66 1.04 -2.75
N ILE A 154 9.20 2.13 -3.30
CA ILE A 154 10.62 2.47 -3.16
C ILE A 154 10.77 3.92 -2.76
N TYR A 155 11.39 4.16 -1.61
CA TYR A 155 11.84 5.49 -1.21
C TYR A 155 13.14 5.90 -1.91
N ALA A 156 13.21 7.17 -2.32
CA ALA A 156 14.40 7.76 -2.92
C ALA A 156 15.61 7.67 -1.98
N ARG A 157 16.64 6.94 -2.42
CA ARG A 157 17.79 6.58 -1.57
C ARG A 157 18.77 7.70 -1.29
N ASP A 158 18.80 8.69 -2.16
CA ASP A 158 19.73 9.82 -2.15
C ASP A 158 19.17 11.06 -1.43
N VAL A 159 17.98 10.96 -0.84
CA VAL A 159 17.33 12.05 -0.09
C VAL A 159 17.69 11.97 1.40
N GLU A 160 17.95 13.14 2.00
CA GLU A 160 18.20 13.26 3.44
C GLU A 160 17.00 12.75 4.25
N GLY A 161 17.26 11.97 5.30
CA GLY A 161 16.21 11.39 6.15
C GLY A 161 15.72 10.01 5.68
N ASN A 162 16.22 9.47 4.55
CA ASN A 162 15.90 8.12 4.10
C ASN A 162 16.65 6.99 4.88
N ASP A 163 17.27 7.28 6.02
CA ASP A 163 18.03 6.31 6.81
C ASP A 163 17.29 5.81 8.06
N CYS A 164 15.96 5.99 8.12
CA CYS A 164 15.16 5.52 9.25
C CYS A 164 14.50 4.16 9.03
N VAL A 165 14.31 3.40 10.12
CA VAL A 165 13.78 2.01 10.09
C VAL A 165 12.36 1.97 9.51
N GLY A 166 11.49 2.92 9.88
CA GLY A 166 10.09 2.96 9.45
C GLY A 166 9.91 2.97 7.93
N LEU A 167 10.78 3.68 7.20
CA LEU A 167 10.75 3.69 5.73
C LEU A 167 11.04 2.31 5.14
N ARG A 168 11.96 1.54 5.74
CA ARG A 168 12.24 0.16 5.29
C ARG A 168 11.09 -0.78 5.62
N LEU A 169 10.37 -0.52 6.71
CA LEU A 169 9.19 -1.31 7.07
C LEU A 169 8.04 -1.12 6.09
N VAL A 170 7.80 0.11 5.62
CA VAL A 170 6.77 0.36 4.59
C VAL A 170 7.07 -0.43 3.31
N GLU A 171 8.32 -0.43 2.85
CA GLU A 171 8.73 -1.18 1.66
C GLU A 171 8.58 -2.70 1.88
N ALA A 172 9.00 -3.19 3.05
CA ALA A 172 8.89 -4.58 3.41
C ALA A 172 7.43 -5.05 3.56
N ASP A 173 6.55 -4.21 4.13
CA ASP A 173 5.11 -4.49 4.26
C ASP A 173 4.44 -4.57 2.88
N VAL A 174 4.82 -3.69 1.93
CA VAL A 174 4.32 -3.77 0.55
C VAL A 174 4.80 -5.05 -0.13
N ALA A 175 6.08 -5.41 0.00
CA ALA A 175 6.61 -6.66 -0.53
C ALA A 175 5.94 -7.89 0.10
N MET A 176 5.60 -7.82 1.40
CA MET A 176 4.88 -8.88 2.10
C MET A 176 3.44 -9.04 1.59
N GLN A 177 2.74 -7.92 1.34
CA GLN A 177 1.40 -7.93 0.75
C GLN A 177 1.39 -8.50 -0.67
N ALA A 178 2.50 -8.35 -1.41
CA ALA A 178 2.65 -8.88 -2.76
C ALA A 178 3.27 -10.30 -2.81
N ALA A 179 3.49 -10.96 -1.67
CA ALA A 179 4.25 -12.20 -1.60
C ALA A 179 3.53 -13.43 -2.20
N ASP A 180 2.20 -13.37 -2.35
CA ASP A 180 1.42 -14.36 -3.08
C ASP A 180 1.75 -14.39 -4.58
N VAL A 181 2.12 -13.22 -5.12
CA VAL A 181 2.53 -13.01 -6.52
C VAL A 181 4.05 -13.11 -6.69
N LEU A 182 4.82 -12.40 -5.87
CA LEU A 182 6.27 -12.25 -6.02
C LEU A 182 7.08 -13.33 -5.30
N GLY A 183 6.44 -14.07 -4.40
CA GLY A 183 7.13 -14.91 -3.42
C GLY A 183 7.66 -14.11 -2.23
N TRP A 184 8.22 -14.83 -1.27
CA TRP A 184 8.57 -14.28 0.05
C TRP A 184 9.99 -13.73 0.15
N ASP A 185 10.85 -14.00 -0.83
CA ASP A 185 12.29 -13.70 -0.74
C ASP A 185 12.56 -12.20 -0.57
N ASP A 186 11.84 -11.35 -1.32
CA ASP A 186 11.99 -9.90 -1.24
C ASP A 186 11.51 -9.36 0.11
N ALA A 187 10.34 -9.79 0.58
CA ALA A 187 9.83 -9.39 1.90
C ALA A 187 10.79 -9.80 3.03
N ILE A 188 11.27 -11.04 3.02
CA ILE A 188 12.24 -11.56 4.00
C ILE A 188 13.54 -10.75 3.96
N GLY A 189 14.06 -10.47 2.75
CA GLY A 189 15.26 -9.66 2.56
C GLY A 189 15.09 -8.23 3.06
N MET A 190 13.94 -7.60 2.77
CA MET A 190 13.64 -6.23 3.18
C MET A 190 13.46 -6.10 4.70
N TYR A 191 12.72 -6.99 5.36
CA TYR A 191 12.63 -6.97 6.83
C TYR A 191 13.98 -7.27 7.50
N THR A 192 14.79 -8.15 6.92
CA THR A 192 16.16 -8.39 7.40
C THR A 192 17.00 -7.11 7.31
N ASN A 193 16.92 -6.39 6.19
CA ASN A 193 17.62 -5.11 6.01
C ASN A 193 17.07 -4.01 6.93
N ALA A 194 15.78 -4.04 7.29
CA ALA A 194 15.20 -3.11 8.25
C ALA A 194 15.79 -3.26 9.67
N LEU A 195 16.44 -4.38 9.97
CA LEU A 195 17.15 -4.66 11.22
C LEU A 195 18.64 -4.26 11.19
N ASP A 196 19.11 -3.61 10.12
CA ASP A 196 20.49 -3.12 10.04
C ASP A 196 20.77 -2.06 11.11
N SER A 197 21.88 -2.22 11.82
CA SER A 197 22.35 -1.29 12.86
C SER A 197 22.72 0.11 12.35
N GLU A 198 22.90 0.29 11.04
CA GLU A 198 23.14 1.61 10.43
C GLU A 198 21.87 2.46 10.32
N LEU A 199 20.67 1.84 10.39
CA LEU A 199 19.40 2.54 10.37
C LEU A 199 19.10 3.23 11.71
N LYS A 200 18.34 4.31 11.64
CA LYS A 200 18.04 5.18 12.78
C LYS A 200 16.55 5.22 13.11
N ALA A 201 16.24 5.78 14.26
CA ALA A 201 14.91 6.26 14.57
C ALA A 201 14.46 7.29 13.52
N CYS A 202 13.17 7.28 13.18
CA CYS A 202 12.49 8.22 12.30
C CYS A 202 12.21 9.57 12.98
N SER A 203 12.62 9.76 14.24
CA SER A 203 12.48 11.00 15.01
C SER A 203 11.01 11.38 15.23
N LEU A 204 10.22 10.37 15.61
CA LEU A 204 8.79 10.52 15.82
C LEU A 204 8.50 11.42 17.03
N PHE A 205 7.41 12.19 16.93
CA PHE A 205 7.14 13.23 17.91
C PHE A 205 6.78 12.63 19.27
N GLY A 206 7.56 12.98 20.28
CA GLY A 206 7.30 12.58 21.67
C GLY A 206 7.80 11.18 22.04
N ILE A 207 8.52 10.49 21.15
CA ILE A 207 9.12 9.17 21.42
C ILE A 207 10.65 9.32 21.46
N PRO A 208 11.33 8.91 22.55
CA PRO A 208 12.78 8.80 22.57
C PRO A 208 13.29 7.86 21.48
N GLY A 209 14.37 8.23 20.79
CA GLY A 209 14.83 7.47 19.62
C GLY A 209 15.25 6.03 19.92
N ASP A 210 15.70 5.73 21.15
CA ASP A 210 16.00 4.38 21.60
C ASP A 210 14.73 3.55 21.83
N GLU A 211 13.69 4.14 22.42
CA GLU A 211 12.37 3.50 22.55
C GLU A 211 11.71 3.29 21.18
N GLU A 212 11.83 4.28 20.28
CA GLU A 212 11.33 4.21 18.91
C GLU A 212 11.97 3.05 18.14
N LEU A 213 13.31 2.91 18.23
CA LEU A 213 14.04 1.82 17.59
C LEU A 213 13.61 0.45 18.11
N ILE A 214 13.39 0.32 19.43
CA ILE A 214 12.91 -0.94 20.01
C ILE A 214 11.57 -1.35 19.39
N LEU A 215 10.61 -0.41 19.32
CA LEU A 215 9.28 -0.67 18.76
C LEU A 215 9.36 -1.04 17.27
N LEU A 216 10.08 -0.26 16.46
CA LEU A 216 10.20 -0.51 15.02
C LEU A 216 10.96 -1.82 14.72
N GLN A 217 12.03 -2.13 15.45
CA GLN A 217 12.75 -3.39 15.31
C GLN A 217 11.94 -4.60 15.80
N GLY A 218 11.10 -4.40 16.82
CA GLY A 218 10.14 -5.42 17.28
C GLY A 218 9.12 -5.74 16.19
N LEU A 219 8.53 -4.72 15.56
CA LEU A 219 7.63 -4.86 14.41
C LEU A 219 8.32 -5.56 13.24
N ALA A 220 9.54 -5.11 12.88
CA ALA A 220 10.36 -5.73 11.83
C ALA A 220 10.55 -7.24 12.08
N SER A 221 10.94 -7.60 13.31
CA SER A 221 11.21 -8.98 13.68
C SER A 221 9.94 -9.81 13.69
N PHE A 222 8.82 -9.27 14.18
CA PHE A 222 7.54 -9.96 14.17
C PHE A 222 7.10 -10.29 12.75
N ARG A 223 7.13 -9.31 11.84
CA ARG A 223 6.80 -9.52 10.42
C ARG A 223 7.77 -10.45 9.71
N LEU A 224 9.08 -10.34 9.98
CA LEU A 224 10.09 -11.25 9.43
C LEU A 224 9.82 -12.70 9.81
N ILE A 225 9.44 -12.96 11.07
CA ILE A 225 9.06 -14.29 11.54
C ILE A 225 7.83 -14.81 10.78
N GLN A 226 6.82 -13.96 10.56
CA GLN A 226 5.65 -14.32 9.77
C GLN A 226 6.05 -14.67 8.32
N ALA A 227 6.84 -13.82 7.66
CA ALA A 227 7.28 -14.03 6.28
C ALA A 227 8.12 -15.32 6.12
N GLN A 228 9.04 -15.57 7.06
CA GLN A 228 9.85 -16.79 7.07
C GLN A 228 9.00 -18.05 7.31
N ALA A 229 8.05 -18.01 8.24
CA ALA A 229 7.18 -19.16 8.51
C ALA A 229 6.23 -19.44 7.32
N LEU A 230 5.70 -18.39 6.69
CA LEU A 230 4.82 -18.51 5.52
C LEU A 230 5.56 -18.96 4.26
N SER A 231 6.86 -18.65 4.14
CA SER A 231 7.72 -19.18 3.08
C SER A 231 8.15 -20.65 3.30
N GLY A 232 7.91 -21.19 4.50
CA GLY A 232 8.33 -22.53 4.92
C GLY A 232 9.75 -22.58 5.50
N ASP A 233 10.39 -21.43 5.78
CA ASP A 233 11.66 -21.32 6.48
C ASP A 233 11.48 -21.31 8.01
N ASP A 234 11.04 -22.44 8.56
CA ASP A 234 10.83 -22.63 10.01
C ASP A 234 12.11 -22.37 10.82
N ALA A 235 13.27 -22.71 10.24
CA ALA A 235 14.57 -22.53 10.89
C ALA A 235 14.94 -21.05 10.98
N GLY A 236 14.71 -20.27 9.90
CA GLY A 236 14.85 -18.82 9.89
C GLY A 236 13.92 -18.16 10.90
N ALA A 237 12.62 -18.51 10.87
CA ALA A 237 11.62 -17.97 11.79
C ALA A 237 12.02 -18.19 13.27
N GLN A 238 12.47 -19.40 13.61
CA GLN A 238 12.92 -19.71 14.96
C GLN A 238 14.21 -18.97 15.35
N ALA A 239 15.13 -18.76 14.41
CA ALA A 239 16.36 -18.02 14.65
C ALA A 239 16.09 -16.53 14.90
N THR A 240 15.19 -15.93 14.10
CA THR A 240 14.73 -14.54 14.30
C THR A 240 14.05 -14.39 15.65
N LEU A 241 13.17 -15.32 16.04
CA LEU A 241 12.53 -15.31 17.36
C LEU A 241 13.56 -15.36 18.50
N LEU A 242 14.58 -16.21 18.41
CA LEU A 242 15.64 -16.29 19.43
C LEU A 242 16.44 -14.99 19.53
N ALA A 243 16.73 -14.34 18.40
CA ALA A 243 17.39 -13.04 18.38
C ALA A 243 16.53 -11.97 19.05
N LEU A 244 15.23 -11.91 18.71
CA LEU A 244 14.27 -10.98 19.31
C LEU A 244 14.15 -11.21 20.82
N GLN A 245 14.01 -12.46 21.27
CA GLN A 245 13.98 -12.81 22.71
C GLN A 245 15.26 -12.42 23.44
N SER A 246 16.42 -12.48 22.78
CA SER A 246 17.69 -12.05 23.39
C SER A 246 17.84 -10.53 23.44
N GLY A 247 17.32 -9.80 22.44
CA GLY A 247 17.47 -8.35 22.33
C GLY A 247 16.39 -7.57 23.09
N GLN A 248 15.16 -8.08 23.10
CA GLN A 248 13.98 -7.41 23.65
C GLN A 248 13.09 -8.38 24.46
N PRO A 249 13.62 -9.07 25.49
CA PRO A 249 12.91 -10.16 26.18
C PRO A 249 11.57 -9.78 26.82
N GLU A 250 11.37 -8.49 27.15
CA GLU A 250 10.19 -7.98 27.82
C GLU A 250 9.25 -7.21 26.88
N SER A 251 9.50 -7.18 25.57
CA SER A 251 8.64 -6.46 24.63
C SER A 251 7.39 -7.27 24.25
N ASP A 252 6.27 -6.58 24.05
CA ASP A 252 5.03 -7.19 23.58
C ASP A 252 5.18 -7.85 22.21
N TYR A 253 6.08 -7.33 21.36
CA TYR A 253 6.45 -7.97 20.09
C TYR A 253 7.12 -9.34 20.29
N THR A 254 7.94 -9.50 21.34
CA THR A 254 8.53 -10.81 21.68
C THR A 254 7.45 -11.81 22.12
N GLU A 255 6.49 -11.37 22.93
CA GLU A 255 5.36 -12.22 23.34
C GLU A 255 4.48 -12.59 22.13
N ALA A 256 4.14 -11.61 21.29
CA ALA A 256 3.34 -11.82 20.09
C ALA A 256 4.05 -12.77 19.11
N ALA A 257 5.35 -12.57 18.85
CA ALA A 257 6.12 -13.42 17.97
C ALA A 257 6.19 -14.89 18.46
N ALA A 258 6.45 -15.08 19.76
CA ALA A 258 6.50 -16.43 20.34
C ALA A 258 5.13 -17.12 20.28
N THR A 259 4.07 -16.39 20.60
CA THR A 259 2.69 -16.91 20.63
C THR A 259 2.19 -17.23 19.23
N TRP A 260 2.39 -16.32 18.28
CA TRP A 260 2.00 -16.49 16.89
C TRP A 260 2.73 -17.67 16.25
N LEU A 261 4.07 -17.75 16.36
CA LEU A 261 4.85 -18.81 15.74
C LEU A 261 4.50 -20.19 16.31
N ALA A 262 4.25 -20.28 17.63
CA ALA A 262 3.79 -21.52 18.25
C ALA A 262 2.42 -21.96 17.72
N SER A 263 1.47 -21.03 17.55
CA SER A 263 0.15 -21.31 17.00
C SER A 263 0.23 -21.73 15.53
N TYR A 264 1.01 -21.01 14.72
CA TYR A 264 1.20 -21.33 13.31
C TYR A 264 1.88 -22.70 13.13
N ASN A 265 2.94 -23.01 13.87
CA ASN A 265 3.61 -24.32 13.79
C ASN A 265 2.69 -25.49 14.18
N ALA A 266 1.70 -25.25 15.04
CA ALA A 266 0.74 -26.27 15.46
C ALA A 266 -0.39 -26.49 14.43
N THR A 267 -0.73 -25.46 13.64
CA THR A 267 -1.97 -25.41 12.85
C THR A 267 -1.74 -25.28 11.34
N GLY A 268 -0.66 -24.63 10.93
CA GLY A 268 -0.43 -24.16 9.56
C GLY A 268 -1.37 -23.02 9.16
N ASP A 269 -2.02 -22.35 10.10
CA ASP A 269 -3.07 -21.36 9.86
C ASP A 269 -2.66 -20.00 10.43
N ALA A 270 -2.31 -19.07 9.52
CA ALA A 270 -1.86 -17.73 9.88
C ALA A 270 -2.98 -16.88 10.49
N ASP A 271 -4.22 -17.07 10.02
CA ASP A 271 -5.39 -16.35 10.52
C ASP A 271 -5.71 -16.76 11.96
N ALA A 272 -5.67 -18.06 12.23
CA ALA A 272 -5.84 -18.60 13.58
C ALA A 272 -4.69 -18.13 14.49
N ALA A 273 -3.46 -18.10 13.99
CA ALA A 273 -2.31 -17.58 14.73
C ALA A 273 -2.47 -16.09 15.06
N CYS A 274 -2.91 -15.25 14.11
CA CYS A 274 -3.21 -13.84 14.37
C CYS A 274 -4.31 -13.67 15.43
N GLY A 275 -5.36 -14.49 15.37
CA GLY A 275 -6.41 -14.52 16.39
C GLY A 275 -5.91 -14.74 17.83
N THR A 276 -4.75 -15.38 18.01
CA THR A 276 -4.16 -15.59 19.35
C THR A 276 -3.41 -14.36 19.88
N VAL A 277 -3.02 -13.42 19.02
CA VAL A 277 -2.22 -12.24 19.37
C VAL A 277 -2.97 -10.92 19.21
N ASP A 278 -4.18 -10.92 18.64
CA ASP A 278 -5.02 -9.72 18.45
C ASP A 278 -5.18 -8.89 19.74
N ALA A 279 -5.31 -9.55 20.89
CA ALA A 279 -5.47 -8.89 22.19
C ALA A 279 -4.23 -8.06 22.62
N ILE A 280 -3.04 -8.43 22.14
CA ILE A 280 -1.79 -7.70 22.42
C ILE A 280 -1.84 -6.34 21.71
N PHE A 281 -2.14 -6.34 20.41
CA PHE A 281 -2.15 -5.12 19.58
C PHE A 281 -3.36 -4.21 19.85
N THR A 282 -4.51 -4.78 20.21
CA THR A 282 -5.67 -3.99 20.64
C THR A 282 -5.54 -3.45 22.07
N GLY A 283 -4.71 -4.08 22.90
CA GLY A 283 -4.45 -3.69 24.28
C GLY A 283 -3.33 -2.67 24.45
N ASN A 284 -2.40 -2.57 23.49
CA ASN A 284 -1.29 -1.62 23.48
C ASN A 284 -1.20 -0.89 22.14
N ASP A 285 -1.57 0.39 22.14
CA ASP A 285 -1.65 1.19 20.93
C ASP A 285 -0.30 1.69 20.42
N GLU A 286 0.73 1.75 21.26
CA GLU A 286 2.09 2.13 20.88
C GLU A 286 2.67 1.19 19.81
N LEU A 287 2.24 -0.07 19.78
CA LEU A 287 2.72 -1.07 18.84
C LEU A 287 2.36 -0.71 17.39
N TRP A 288 1.21 -0.08 17.14
CA TRP A 288 0.75 0.22 15.78
C TRP A 288 0.70 1.72 15.46
N ARG A 289 0.36 2.57 16.44
CA ARG A 289 0.27 4.03 16.26
C ARG A 289 1.60 4.69 15.95
N ILE A 290 2.71 4.00 16.18
CA ILE A 290 4.03 4.48 15.75
C ILE A 290 4.07 4.71 14.23
N THR A 291 3.31 3.93 13.46
CA THR A 291 3.23 4.08 11.99
C THR A 291 2.33 5.24 11.55
N ASP A 292 1.31 5.63 12.35
CA ASP A 292 0.50 6.83 12.08
C ASP A 292 1.35 8.10 12.00
N GLN A 293 2.45 8.12 12.75
CA GLN A 293 3.34 9.28 12.80
C GLN A 293 4.25 9.41 11.57
N PHE A 294 4.22 8.44 10.65
CA PHE A 294 4.84 8.62 9.33
C PHE A 294 4.08 9.67 8.51
N GLY A 295 2.87 10.04 8.92
CA GLY A 295 2.07 11.13 8.34
C GLY A 295 1.30 10.70 7.11
N TYR A 296 0.45 11.59 6.59
CA TYR A 296 -0.48 11.29 5.49
C TYR A 296 0.20 10.97 4.15
N ASN A 297 1.51 11.17 4.03
CA ASN A 297 2.26 10.81 2.83
C ASN A 297 2.57 9.32 2.72
N HIS A 298 2.49 8.58 3.84
CA HIS A 298 2.95 7.20 3.96
C HIS A 298 1.87 6.35 4.62
N PRO A 299 1.81 5.03 4.33
CA PRO A 299 0.80 4.17 4.90
C PRO A 299 0.97 4.03 6.42
N ALA A 300 -0.15 4.01 7.11
CA ALA A 300 -0.24 3.71 8.53
C ALA A 300 -0.96 2.37 8.75
N LEU A 301 -0.57 1.65 9.79
CA LEU A 301 -1.16 0.37 10.17
C LEU A 301 -2.13 0.56 11.33
N ALA A 302 -3.33 0.01 11.19
CA ALA A 302 -4.23 -0.23 12.31
C ALA A 302 -3.80 -1.46 13.13
N ALA A 303 -4.35 -1.59 14.34
CA ALA A 303 -4.06 -2.72 15.23
C ALA A 303 -4.26 -4.09 14.53
N GLU A 304 -5.32 -4.22 13.75
CA GLU A 304 -5.68 -5.46 13.04
C GLU A 304 -4.74 -5.77 11.88
N GLN A 305 -3.97 -4.78 11.41
CA GLN A 305 -3.06 -4.93 10.28
C GLN A 305 -1.66 -5.34 10.72
N ILE A 306 -1.30 -5.19 12.00
CA ILE A 306 0.03 -5.56 12.51
C ILE A 306 0.33 -7.05 12.36
N CYS A 307 -0.67 -7.90 12.55
CA CYS A 307 -0.53 -9.32 12.25
C CYS A 307 -0.95 -9.60 10.81
N PHE A 308 -0.01 -10.09 10.00
CA PHE A 308 -0.27 -10.34 8.58
C PHE A 308 -1.21 -11.53 8.41
N ARG A 309 -2.26 -11.33 7.60
CA ARG A 309 -3.25 -12.34 7.22
C ARG A 309 -3.21 -12.46 5.68
N PRO A 310 -2.60 -13.53 5.13
CA PRO A 310 -2.52 -13.77 3.69
C PRO A 310 -3.89 -14.01 3.04
#